data_AF-A0A2W5PNV4-F1
#
_entry.id   AF-A0A2W5PNV4-F1
#
_cell.length_a   1.000
_cell.length_b   1.000
_cell.length_c   1.000
_cell.angle_alpha   90.00
_cell.angle_beta   90.00
_cell.angle_gamma   90.00
#
_symmetry.space_group_name_H-M   'P 1'
#
loop_
_entity.id
_entity.type
_entity.pdbx_description
1 polymer ?
#
loop_
_entity_poly.entity_id
_entity_poly.type
_entity_poly.pdbx_seq_one_letter_code
_entity_poly.pdbx_strand_id
1 'polypeptide(L)' 'MDGATFTSLRRDALRAQLPQVADLLRLRRAGEIEEAVIDDLVSLSWLEWTGGSLKLTATGSNICRQQR' A
#
# COMPACT_ATOMS: atom_id res chain seq x y z
N MET A 1 -15.82 4.43 14.06
CA MET A 1 -14.85 3.39 13.67
C MET A 1 -15.22 2.98 12.26
N ASP A 2 -14.86 3.79 11.26
CA ASP A 2 -15.15 3.46 9.88
C ASP A 2 -14.08 2.50 9.37
N GLY A 3 -14.26 1.22 9.69
CA GLY A 3 -13.50 0.16 9.06
C GLY A 3 -13.90 0.11 7.59
N ALA A 4 -13.13 0.77 6.73
CA ALA A 4 -13.34 0.76 5.29
C ALA A 4 -13.48 -0.69 4.82
N THR A 5 -14.70 -1.05 4.42
CA THR A 5 -15.01 -2.40 3.96
C THR A 5 -14.64 -2.49 2.49
N PHE A 6 -13.40 -2.87 2.22
CA PHE A 6 -12.92 -3.05 0.85
C PHE A 6 -13.62 -4.24 0.20
N THR A 7 -14.14 -4.05 -1.02
CA THR A 7 -14.58 -5.15 -1.87
C THR A 7 -13.40 -6.06 -2.21
N SER A 8 -13.67 -7.35 -2.48
CA SER A 8 -12.63 -8.29 -2.93
C SER A 8 -11.90 -7.77 -4.16
N LEU A 9 -12.64 -7.27 -5.15
CA LEU A 9 -12.10 -6.71 -6.38
C LEU A 9 -11.14 -5.54 -6.12
N ARG A 10 -11.51 -4.60 -5.23
CA ARG A 10 -10.63 -3.47 -4.88
C ARG A 10 -9.37 -3.94 -4.18
N ARG A 11 -9.50 -4.90 -3.26
CA ARG A 11 -8.36 -5.48 -2.54
C ARG A 11 -7.40 -6.21 -3.48
N ASP A 12 -7.93 -6.96 -4.45
CA ASP A 12 -7.12 -7.67 -5.45
C ASP A 12 -6.41 -6.68 -6.39
N ALA A 13 -7.08 -5.60 -6.80
CA ALA A 13 -6.47 -4.54 -7.59
C ALA A 13 -5.35 -3.81 -6.83
N LEU A 14 -5.56 -3.51 -5.55
CA LEU A 14 -4.52 -2.92 -4.67
C LEU A 14 -3.36 -3.88 -4.46
N ARG A 15 -3.65 -5.18 -4.33
CA ARG A 15 -2.64 -6.22 -4.19
C ARG A 15 -1.72 -6.25 -5.41
N ALA A 16 -2.30 -6.27 -6.61
CA ALA A 16 -1.56 -6.26 -7.87
C ALA A 16 -0.69 -5.00 -8.06
N GLN A 17 -1.13 -3.86 -7.52
CA GLN A 17 -0.39 -2.58 -7.61
C GLN A 17 0.72 -2.44 -6.55
N LEU A 18 0.64 -3.19 -5.45
CA LEU A 18 1.53 -3.02 -4.30
C LEU A 18 3.04 -3.13 -4.63
N PRO A 19 3.51 -4.03 -5.52
CA PRO A 19 4.91 -4.08 -5.92
C PRO A 19 5.40 -2.79 -6.60
N GLN A 20 4.59 -2.19 -7.47
CA GLN A 20 4.93 -0.92 -8.12
C GLN A 20 4.99 0.22 -7.09
N VAL A 21 4.03 0.26 -6.16
CA VAL A 21 4.04 1.22 -5.05
C VAL A 21 5.29 1.05 -4.20
N ALA A 22 5.70 -0.19 -3.90
CA ALA A 22 6.95 -0.47 -3.18
C ALA A 22 8.18 0.13 -3.85
N ASP A 23 8.27 -0.01 -5.18
CA ASP A 23 9.37 0.55 -5.97
C ASP A 23 9.37 2.08 -5.94
N LEU A 24 8.20 2.73 -6.06
CA LEU A 24 8.07 4.18 -5.96
C LEU A 24 8.51 4.70 -4.57
N LEU A 25 8.12 4.01 -3.49
CA LEU A 25 8.58 4.36 -2.14
C LEU A 25 10.10 4.23 -2.01
N ARG A 26 10.69 3.15 -2.56
CA ARG A 26 12.14 2.94 -2.56
C ARG A 26 12.89 4.04 -3.32
N LEU A 27 12.30 4.55 -4.41
CA LEU A 27 12.83 5.64 -5.22
C LEU A 27 12.52 7.04 -4.66
N ARG A 28 11.90 7.13 -3.48
CA ARG A 28 11.44 8.39 -2.85
C ARG A 28 10.45 9.18 -3.72
N ARG A 29 9.66 8.48 -4.53
CA ARG A 29 8.66 8.99 -5.47
C ARG A 29 7.24 8.74 -4.98
N ALA A 30 7.01 8.87 -3.67
CA ALA A 30 5.68 8.66 -3.09
C ALA A 30 4.61 9.60 -3.69
N GLY A 31 5.02 10.79 -4.16
CA GLY A 31 4.14 11.73 -4.85
C GLY A 31 3.66 11.29 -6.24
N GLU A 32 4.18 10.19 -6.79
CA GLU A 32 3.66 9.57 -8.01
C GLU A 32 2.51 8.58 -7.72
N ILE A 33 2.21 8.31 -6.44
CA ILE A 33 1.11 7.44 -6.02
C ILE A 33 -0.11 8.33 -5.72
N GLU A 34 -1.27 7.97 -6.25
CA GLU A 34 -2.51 8.70 -5.93
C GLU A 34 -2.84 8.61 -4.43
N GLU A 35 -3.27 9.74 -3.86
CA GLU A 35 -3.57 9.87 -2.43
C GLU A 35 -4.62 8.84 -1.96
N ALA A 36 -5.67 8.62 -2.76
CA ALA A 36 -6.69 7.60 -2.46
C ALA A 36 -6.11 6.17 -2.41
N VAL A 37 -5.07 5.88 -3.20
CA VAL A 37 -4.38 4.57 -3.14
C VAL A 37 -3.53 4.47 -1.87
N ILE A 38 -2.87 5.56 -1.46
CA ILE A 38 -2.13 5.60 -0.19
C ILE A 38 -3.08 5.36 0.98
N ASP A 39 -4.20 6.07 1.02
CA ASP A 39 -5.20 5.95 2.08
C ASP A 39 -5.78 4.54 2.16
N ASP A 40 -6.09 3.93 1.02
CA ASP A 40 -6.56 2.55 0.95
C ASP A 40 -5.51 1.56 1.51
N LEU A 41 -4.24 1.72 1.10
CA LEU A 41 -3.15 0.85 1.52
C LEU A 41 -2.79 1.02 3.00
N VAL A 42 -2.91 2.23 3.55
CA VAL A 42 -2.76 2.52 4.99
C VAL A 42 -3.94 1.93 5.77
N SER A 43 -5.17 2.08 5.27
CA SER A 43 -6.37 1.50 5.88
C SER A 43 -6.31 -0.04 5.93
N LEU A 44 -5.68 -0.66 4.94
CA LEU A 44 -5.40 -2.10 4.91
C LEU A 44 -4.21 -2.54 5.77
N SER A 45 -3.51 -1.60 6.43
CA SER A 45 -2.26 -1.84 7.16
C SER A 45 -1.14 -2.45 6.31
N TRP A 46 -1.14 -2.16 5.00
CA TRP A 46 -0.09 -2.60 4.07
C TRP A 46 1.01 -1.55 3.93
N LEU A 47 0.65 -0.28 4.13
CA LEU A 47 1.56 0.84 4.32
C LEU A 47 1.33 1.50 5.69
N GLU A 48 2.33 2.22 6.16
CA GLU A 48 2.25 3.03 7.37
C GLU A 48 3.06 4.31 7.25
N TRP A 49 2.62 5.35 7.97
CA TRP A 49 3.39 6.58 8.14
C TRP A 49 4.37 6.42 9.30
N THR A 50 5.67 6.52 9.02
CA THR A 50 6.73 6.45 10.03
C THR A 50 7.62 7.68 9.91
N GLY A 51 7.58 8.57 10.91
CA GLY A 51 8.46 9.74 10.97
C GLY A 51 8.35 10.66 9.75
N GLY A 52 7.12 10.87 9.24
CA GLY A 52 6.87 11.72 8.07
C GLY A 52 7.18 11.08 6.71
N SER A 53 7.50 9.79 6.67
CA SER A 53 7.69 9.03 5.43
C SER A 53 6.75 7.83 5.37
N LEU A 54 6.26 7.54 4.18
CA LEU A 54 5.41 6.37 3.92
C LEU A 54 6.30 5.13 3.73
N LYS A 55 6.00 4.04 4.43
CA LYS A 55 6.77 2.80 4.42
C LYS A 55 5.86 1.57 4.28
N LEU A 56 6.45 0.49 3.77
CA LEU A 56 5.84 -0.83 3.77
C LEU A 56 5.83 -1.43 5.17
N THR A 57 4.69 -1.98 5.56
CA THR A 57 4.59 -2.80 6.77
C THR A 57 5.11 -4.21 6.52
N ALA A 58 5.17 -5.03 7.57
CA ALA A 58 5.44 -6.46 7.44
C ALA A 58 4.40 -7.17 6.55
N THR A 59 3.11 -6.81 6.69
CA THR A 59 2.02 -7.38 5.90
C THR A 59 2.18 -7.02 4.42
N GLY A 60 2.39 -5.74 4.11
CA GLY A 60 2.60 -5.31 2.72
C GLY A 60 3.84 -5.96 2.10
N SER A 61 4.92 -6.09 2.87
CA SER A 61 6.15 -6.76 2.43
C SER A 61 5.91 -8.24 2.10
N ASN A 62 5.11 -8.95 2.91
CA ASN A 62 4.75 -10.34 2.66
C ASN A 62 3.88 -10.50 1.41
N ILE A 63 2.97 -9.55 1.17
CA ILE A 63 2.14 -9.52 -0.04
C ILE A 63 2.98 -9.31 -1.30
N CYS A 64 3.95 -8.40 -1.28
CA CYS A 64 4.89 -8.23 -2.39
C CYS A 64 5.70 -9.51 -2.65
N ARG A 65 6.12 -10.21 -1.59
CA ARG A 65 6.87 -11.48 -1.71
C ARG A 65 6.03 -12.60 -2.34
N GLN A 66 4.74 -12.67 -2.02
CA GLN A 66 3.83 -13.70 -2.56
C GLN A 66 3.48 -13.50 -4.04
N GLN A 67 3.78 -12.34 -4.62
CA GLN A 67 3.53 -12.02 -6.02
C GLN A 67 4.75 -12.25 -6.93
N ARG A 68 5.86 -12.73 -6.37
CA ARG A 68 7.08 -13.09 -7.07
C ARG A 68 7.19 -14.60 -7.16
#